data_AF-W2KLA3-F1
#
_entry.id   AF-W2KLA3-F1
#
_cell.length_a   1.000
_cell.length_b   1.000
_cell.length_c   1.000
_cell.angle_alpha   90.00
_cell.angle_beta   90.00
_cell.angle_gamma   90.00
#
_symmetry.space_group_name_H-M   'P 1'
#
loop_
_entity.id
_entity.type
_entity.pdbx_description
1 polymer ?
#
loop_
_entity_poly.entity_id
_entity_poly.type
_entity_poly.pdbx_seq_one_letter_code
_entity_poly.pdbx_strand_id
1 'polypeptide(L)' 'MTLDSDPKHTSDTSFAIVPRFVRAVYDMLQNEDQCILSWSADGSHFQVYDVPRLESEVLR' A
#
# COMPACT_ATOMS: atom_id res chain seq x y z
N MET A 1 -36.55 -18.67 30.65
CA MET A 1 -36.13 -19.31 29.39
C MET A 1 -35.77 -18.20 28.42
N THR A 2 -34.49 -18.18 28.03
CA THR A 2 -33.87 -17.43 26.92
C THR A 2 -34.17 -15.93 26.82
N LEU A 3 -33.38 -15.12 27.53
CA LEU A 3 -32.84 -13.87 26.99
C LEU A 3 -31.50 -14.24 26.35
N ASP A 4 -31.35 -14.02 25.05
CA ASP A 4 -30.08 -13.69 24.40
C ASP A 4 -30.35 -13.54 22.90
N SER A 5 -30.69 -12.31 22.52
CA SER A 5 -30.57 -11.85 21.14
C SER A 5 -29.54 -10.74 21.16
N ASP A 6 -28.27 -11.11 21.00
CA ASP A 6 -27.22 -10.16 20.67
C ASP A 6 -26.89 -10.33 19.18
N PRO A 7 -27.26 -9.37 18.31
CA PRO A 7 -26.63 -9.31 17.01
C PRO A 7 -25.20 -8.81 17.27
N LYS A 8 -24.22 -9.71 17.17
CA LYS A 8 -22.81 -9.34 17.11
C LYS A 8 -22.56 -8.51 15.85
N HIS A 9 -22.88 -7.22 15.92
CA HIS A 9 -22.35 -6.21 15.03
C HIS A 9 -21.27 -5.46 15.80
N THR A 10 -20.04 -5.96 15.71
CA THR A 10 -18.86 -5.16 16.02
C THR A 10 -17.87 -5.40 14.90
N SER A 11 -17.80 -4.37 14.05
CA SER A 11 -16.69 -4.04 13.18
C SER A 11 -15.35 -4.52 13.74
N ASP A 12 -14.67 -5.34 12.97
CA ASP A 12 -13.48 -4.86 12.30
C ASP A 12 -13.24 -5.82 11.16
N THR A 13 -13.66 -5.41 9.96
CA THR A 13 -12.90 -5.81 8.78
C THR A 13 -11.49 -5.39 9.13
N SER A 14 -10.66 -6.35 9.55
CA SER A 14 -9.24 -6.11 9.66
C SER A 14 -8.88 -5.51 8.30
N PHE A 15 -8.62 -4.21 8.24
CA PHE A 15 -7.74 -3.68 7.22
C PHE A 15 -6.49 -4.51 7.47
N ALA A 16 -6.38 -5.62 6.73
CA ALA A 16 -5.38 -6.64 6.94
C ALA A 16 -4.08 -5.87 7.09
N ILE A 17 -3.39 -6.04 8.22
CA ILE A 17 -2.23 -5.22 8.58
C ILE A 17 -1.28 -5.25 7.39
N VAL A 18 -1.34 -4.19 6.57
CA VAL A 18 -0.57 -4.14 5.33
C VAL A 18 0.88 -4.05 5.80
N PRO A 19 1.76 -4.98 5.40
CA PRO A 19 3.14 -4.93 5.82
C PRO A 19 3.73 -3.56 5.53
N ARG A 20 4.51 -3.01 6.47
CA ARG A 20 5.10 -1.67 6.34
C ARG A 20 5.84 -1.49 5.02
N PHE A 21 6.53 -2.53 4.57
CA PHE A 21 7.20 -2.55 3.27
C PHE A 21 6.24 -2.29 2.10
N VAL A 22 5.11 -3.00 2.05
CA VAL A 22 4.12 -2.82 0.98
C VAL A 22 3.55 -1.41 1.03
N ARG A 23 3.23 -0.91 2.22
CA ARG A 23 2.74 0.48 2.36
C ARG A 23 3.76 1.49 1.84
N ALA A 24 5.03 1.34 2.21
CA ALA A 24 6.09 2.22 1.75
C ALA A 24 6.24 2.21 0.21
N VAL A 25 6.15 1.04 -0.42
CA VAL A 25 6.17 0.92 -1.89
C VAL A 25 5.00 1.68 -2.54
N TYR A 26 3.79 1.54 -2.00
CA TYR A 26 2.63 2.27 -2.50
C TYR A 26 2.76 3.78 -2.28
N ASP A 27 3.28 4.21 -1.12
CA ASP A 27 3.52 5.62 -0.83
C ASP A 27 4.53 6.23 -1.83
N MET A 28 5.61 5.50 -2.16
CA MET A 28 6.57 5.93 -3.18
C MET A 28 5.92 6.08 -4.55
N LEU A 29 5.13 5.07 -4.97
CA LEU A 29 4.45 5.08 -6.27
C LEU A 29 3.37 6.17 -6.41
N GLN A 30 2.91 6.75 -5.30
CA GLN A 30 1.92 7.83 -5.29
C GLN A 30 2.57 9.22 -5.27
N ASN A 31 3.69 9.39 -4.56
CA ASN A 31 4.19 10.72 -4.21
C ASN A 31 5.51 11.09 -4.88
N GLU A 32 6.26 10.12 -5.43
CA GLU A 32 7.56 10.38 -6.05
C GLU A 32 7.46 10.76 -7.53
N ASP A 33 8.54 11.33 -8.06
CA ASP A 33 8.69 11.64 -9.48
C ASP A 33 8.51 10.35 -10.31
N GLN A 34 7.53 10.36 -11.22
CA GLN A 34 7.19 9.21 -12.07
C GLN A 34 8.30 8.87 -13.08
N CYS A 35 9.27 9.76 -13.28
CA CYS A 35 10.49 9.45 -14.03
C CYS A 35 11.45 8.54 -13.25
N ILE A 36 11.27 8.35 -11.94
CA ILE A 36 12.08 7.44 -11.11
C ILE A 36 11.41 6.06 -11.05
N LEU A 37 10.13 6.01 -10.65
CA LEU A 37 9.31 4.80 -10.61
C LEU A 37 7.83 5.12 -10.79
N SER A 38 7.10 4.29 -11.51
CA SER A 38 5.64 4.44 -11.66
C SER A 38 4.94 3.11 -11.93
N TRP A 39 3.61 3.12 -11.78
CA TRP A 39 2.76 2.05 -12.29
C TRP A 39 2.84 1.96 -13.81
N SER A 40 2.69 0.74 -14.33
CA SER A 40 2.37 0.51 -15.73
C SER A 40 0.99 1.10 -16.06
N ALA A 41 0.75 1.40 -17.34
CA ALA A 41 -0.50 2.01 -17.78
C ALA A 41 -1.75 1.17 -17.45
N ASP A 42 -1.59 -0.16 -17.37
CA ASP A 42 -2.64 -1.11 -17.00
C ASP A 42 -2.71 -1.39 -15.48
N GLY A 43 -1.80 -0.82 -14.69
CA GLY A 43 -1.71 -1.00 -13.24
C GLY A 43 -1.30 -2.41 -12.79
N SER A 44 -0.87 -3.29 -13.71
CA SER A 44 -0.54 -4.68 -13.37
C SER A 44 0.79 -4.83 -12.63
N HIS A 45 1.69 -3.86 -12.79
CA HIS A 45 3.01 -3.85 -12.16
C HIS A 45 3.52 -2.40 -12.03
N PHE A 46 4.63 -2.22 -11.34
CA PHE A 46 5.39 -0.98 -11.37
C PHE A 46 6.76 -1.23 -11.99
N GLN A 47 7.38 -0.17 -12.49
CA GLN A 47 8.73 -0.18 -13.04
C GLN A 47 9.57 0.88 -12.34
N VAL A 48 10.86 0.59 -12.23
CA VAL A 48 11.87 1.56 -11.81
C VAL A 48 12.68 1.94 -13.04
N TYR A 49 12.74 3.22 -13.35
CA TYR A 49 13.42 3.77 -14.51
C TYR A 49 14.81 4.33 -14.16
N ASP A 50 14.97 4.86 -12.96
CA ASP A 50 16.24 5.43 -12.47
C ASP A 50 16.58 4.88 -11.08
N VAL A 51 17.33 3.77 -11.07
CA VAL A 51 17.75 3.10 -9.83
C VAL A 51 18.68 3.99 -8.98
N PRO A 52 19.72 4.65 -9.53
CA PRO A 52 20.56 5.56 -8.73
C PRO A 52 19.78 6.67 -8.03
N ARG A 53 18.79 7.29 -8.69
CA ARG A 53 17.94 8.30 -8.05
C ARG A 53 17.00 7.69 -7.02
N LEU A 54 16.41 6.52 -7.28
CA LEU A 54 15.60 5.80 -6.30
C LEU A 54 16.39 5.56 -5.00
N GLU A 55 17.63 5.08 -5.10
CA GLU A 55 18.49 4.81 -3.94
C GLU A 55 18.92 6.07 -3.20
N SER A 56 19.25 7.14 -3.92
CA SER A 56 19.86 8.34 -3.34
C SER A 56 18.86 9.42 -2.91
N GLU A 57 17.66 9.47 -3.49
CA GLU A 57 16.65 10.52 -3.24
C GLU A 57 15.44 9.99 -2.46
N VAL A 58 15.03 8.73 -2.69
CA VAL A 58 13.76 8.18 -2.20
C VAL A 58 13.94 7.19 -1.05
N LEU A 59 14.85 6.21 -1.17
CA LEU A 59 15.01 5.10 -0.21
C LEU A 59 15.83 5.43 1.06
N ARG A 60 15.92 6.70 1.45
CA ARG A 60 16.75 7.13 2.59
C ARG A 60 16.24 6.69 3.97
#